data_AF-A0A977KS29-F1
#
_entry.id   AF-A0A977KS29-F1
#
_cell.length_a   1.000
_cell.length_b   1.000
_cell.length_c   1.000
_cell.angle_alpha   90.00
_cell.angle_beta   90.00
_cell.angle_gamma   90.00
#
_symmetry.space_group_name_H-M   'P 1'
#
loop_
_entity.id
_entity.type
_entity.pdbx_description
1 polymer ?
#
loop_
_entity_poly.entity_id
_entity_poly.type
_entity_poly.pdbx_seq_one_letter_code
_entity_poly.pdbx_strand_id
1 'polypeptide(L)'
;MGIESFETNFDQIFKKVYPHIEGHKTGTLRTVIYLILDSLQAEKLCQEYDIKKNAPLDDDLDLSDDIIYTVSINKQKPVKENWFFKTGGETVKNLSRPLRKSLDNNKDKMEFIVVAAVILIGTYITQTFLSKTPTQSITSPALSSQPIPTAICLAVPASVVYGLTLGKIINKEKMIELIEAAPEFLCIKAEEANKKVIDVINQEVSPDSQLKFYIRIDIPNGQEIIGSETKYVIKRDIPPNAQGQIIQLGRLRDASILKTFNRI
;
A
#
# COMPACT_ATOMS: atom_id res chain seq x y z
N MET A 1 -24.33 -2.88 -19.27
CA MET A 1 -23.89 -4.29 -19.16
C MET A 1 -22.74 -4.30 -18.16
N GLY A 2 -22.98 -4.39 -16.84
CA GLY A 2 -21.93 -3.94 -15.91
C GLY A 2 -21.95 -4.38 -14.44
N ILE A 3 -22.96 -5.13 -13.97
CA ILE A 3 -22.96 -5.64 -12.58
C ILE A 3 -23.41 -7.10 -12.56
N GLU A 4 -24.55 -7.43 -13.17
CA GLU A 4 -25.06 -8.82 -13.25
C GLU A 4 -24.09 -9.81 -13.92
N SER A 5 -23.33 -9.37 -14.92
CA SER A 5 -22.32 -10.22 -15.58
C SER A 5 -21.09 -10.45 -14.70
N PHE A 6 -20.75 -9.50 -13.82
CA PHE A 6 -19.62 -9.65 -12.91
C PHE A 6 -19.97 -10.59 -11.76
N GLU A 7 -21.14 -10.41 -11.15
CA GLU A 7 -21.64 -11.29 -10.08
C GLU A 7 -21.73 -12.74 -10.56
N THR A 8 -22.32 -12.96 -11.74
CA THR A 8 -22.43 -14.30 -12.32
C THR A 8 -21.05 -14.93 -12.59
N ASN A 9 -20.09 -14.14 -13.07
CA ASN A 9 -18.73 -14.63 -13.34
C ASN A 9 -17.94 -14.87 -12.05
N PHE A 10 -18.11 -14.02 -11.04
CA PHE A 10 -17.48 -14.19 -9.74
C PHE A 10 -18.00 -15.44 -9.04
N ASP A 11 -19.31 -15.65 -9.00
CA ASP A 11 -19.92 -16.85 -8.41
C ASP A 11 -19.38 -18.14 -9.05
N GLN A 12 -19.15 -18.13 -10.35
CA GLN A 12 -18.55 -19.27 -11.05
C GLN A 12 -17.08 -19.49 -10.65
N ILE A 13 -16.30 -18.40 -10.57
CA ILE A 13 -14.90 -18.47 -10.11
C ILE A 13 -14.86 -18.98 -8.67
N PHE A 14 -15.67 -18.42 -7.77
CA PHE A 14 -15.71 -18.80 -6.37
C PHE A 14 -16.12 -20.26 -6.19
N LYS A 15 -17.18 -20.72 -6.88
CA LYS A 15 -17.59 -22.14 -6.85
C LYS A 15 -16.49 -23.09 -7.33
N LYS A 16 -15.67 -22.66 -8.30
CA LYS A 16 -14.53 -23.45 -8.81
C LYS A 16 -13.37 -23.46 -7.82
N VAL A 17 -13.07 -22.33 -7.18
CA VAL A 17 -11.88 -22.14 -6.34
C VAL A 17 -12.11 -22.62 -4.91
N TYR A 18 -13.28 -22.33 -4.33
CA TYR A 18 -13.59 -22.55 -2.91
C TYR A 18 -13.26 -23.97 -2.41
N PRO A 19 -13.61 -25.06 -3.12
CA PRO A 19 -13.30 -26.42 -2.66
C PRO A 19 -11.80 -26.70 -2.51
N HIS A 20 -10.94 -25.94 -3.19
CA HIS A 20 -9.48 -26.10 -3.15
C HIS A 20 -8.80 -25.24 -2.09
N ILE A 21 -9.52 -24.33 -1.45
CA ILE A 21 -9.00 -23.42 -0.42
C ILE A 21 -9.74 -23.55 0.90
N GLU A 22 -10.86 -24.27 0.93
CA GLU A 22 -11.60 -24.55 2.15
C GLU A 22 -10.71 -25.23 3.19
N GLY A 23 -10.56 -24.59 4.35
CA GLY A 23 -9.73 -25.08 5.45
C GLY A 23 -8.22 -24.82 5.31
N HIS A 24 -7.76 -24.17 4.22
CA HIS A 24 -6.37 -23.74 4.13
C HIS A 24 -6.05 -22.67 5.18
N LYS A 25 -4.91 -22.83 5.85
CA LYS A 25 -4.42 -21.89 6.88
C LYS A 25 -3.22 -21.08 6.43
N THR A 26 -2.65 -21.41 5.27
CA THR A 26 -1.46 -20.73 4.74
C THR A 26 -1.46 -20.70 3.21
N GLY A 27 -0.95 -19.64 2.61
CA GLY A 27 -0.72 -19.52 1.17
C GLY A 27 -2.02 -19.53 0.37
N THR A 28 -3.12 -19.13 0.99
CA THR A 28 -4.45 -19.18 0.41
C THR A 28 -4.54 -18.23 -0.77
N LEU A 29 -4.06 -16.99 -0.64
CA LEU A 29 -4.11 -16.00 -1.72
C LEU A 29 -3.29 -16.46 -2.94
N ARG A 30 -2.08 -16.98 -2.71
CA ARG A 30 -1.27 -17.58 -3.78
C ARG A 30 -2.02 -18.72 -4.45
N THR A 31 -2.60 -19.64 -3.67
CA THR A 31 -3.31 -20.80 -4.21
C THR A 31 -4.45 -20.38 -5.13
N VAL A 32 -5.24 -19.38 -4.73
CA VAL A 32 -6.30 -18.81 -5.57
C VAL A 32 -5.75 -18.29 -6.89
N ILE A 33 -4.64 -17.53 -6.87
CA ILE A 33 -4.05 -16.96 -8.08
C ILE A 33 -3.63 -18.06 -9.07
N TYR A 34 -3.02 -19.15 -8.60
CA TYR A 34 -2.64 -20.29 -9.45
C TYR A 34 -3.83 -21.13 -9.95
N LEU A 35 -5.00 -21.02 -9.32
CA LEU A 35 -6.22 -21.68 -9.80
C LEU A 35 -6.91 -20.87 -10.92
N ILE A 36 -6.61 -19.57 -11.02
CA ILE A 36 -7.21 -18.65 -11.99
C ILE A 36 -6.27 -18.40 -13.19
N LEU A 37 -4.98 -18.21 -12.95
CA LEU A 37 -3.97 -17.91 -13.97
C LEU A 37 -3.12 -19.13 -14.35
N ASP A 38 -2.50 -19.09 -15.53
CA ASP A 38 -1.43 -20.04 -15.86
C ASP A 38 -0.22 -19.87 -14.94
N SER A 39 0.56 -20.94 -14.77
CA SER A 39 1.65 -21.00 -13.79
C SER A 39 2.71 -19.92 -13.97
N LEU A 40 2.97 -19.48 -15.22
CA LEU A 40 3.96 -18.45 -15.51
C LEU A 40 3.45 -17.06 -15.12
N GLN A 41 2.21 -16.74 -15.48
CA GLN A 41 1.58 -15.47 -15.10
C GLN A 41 1.35 -15.39 -13.58
N ALA A 42 0.91 -16.48 -12.98
CA ALA A 42 0.71 -16.59 -11.53
C ALA A 42 2.03 -16.36 -10.77
N GLU A 43 3.12 -16.99 -11.19
CA GLU A 43 4.44 -16.82 -10.55
C GLU A 43 4.93 -15.37 -10.65
N LYS A 44 4.83 -14.75 -11.84
CA LYS A 44 5.23 -13.36 -12.03
C LYS A 44 4.44 -12.40 -11.15
N LEU A 45 3.12 -12.55 -11.12
CA LEU A 45 2.24 -11.73 -10.29
C LEU A 45 2.57 -11.96 -8.80
N CYS A 46 2.74 -13.21 -8.37
CA CYS A 46 3.10 -13.48 -6.97
C CYS A 46 4.46 -12.89 -6.59
N GLN A 47 5.45 -12.90 -7.49
CA GLN A 47 6.76 -12.28 -7.25
C GLN A 47 6.66 -10.74 -7.18
N GLU A 48 5.91 -10.12 -8.09
CA GLU A 48 5.74 -8.67 -8.15
C GLU A 48 5.03 -8.10 -6.91
N TYR A 49 4.10 -8.86 -6.35
CA TYR A 49 3.30 -8.48 -5.19
C TYR A 49 3.75 -9.17 -3.87
N ASP A 50 4.94 -9.79 -3.85
CA ASP A 50 5.52 -10.53 -2.70
C ASP A 50 4.53 -11.50 -2.01
N ILE A 51 3.72 -12.21 -2.81
CA ILE A 51 2.73 -13.16 -2.32
C ILE A 51 3.43 -14.48 -1.97
N LYS A 52 3.58 -14.71 -0.67
CA LYS A 52 4.37 -15.83 -0.15
C LYS A 52 3.59 -17.15 -0.26
N LYS A 53 4.29 -18.22 -0.62
CA LYS A 53 3.72 -19.57 -0.74
C LYS A 53 3.11 -20.10 0.56
N ASN A 54 3.70 -19.73 1.69
CA ASN A 54 3.32 -20.23 3.01
C ASN A 54 2.89 -19.07 3.93
N ALA A 55 2.40 -17.95 3.38
CA ALA A 55 1.88 -16.85 4.19
C ALA A 55 0.80 -17.36 5.14
N PRO A 56 0.81 -17.03 6.44
CA PRO A 56 -0.33 -17.26 7.31
C PRO A 56 -1.62 -16.67 6.72
N LEU A 57 -2.77 -17.31 7.00
CA LEU A 57 -4.08 -16.83 6.54
C LEU A 57 -4.34 -15.37 6.93
N ASP A 58 -3.88 -14.96 8.10
CA ASP A 58 -4.04 -13.58 8.58
C ASP A 58 -3.23 -12.58 7.74
N ASP A 59 -2.01 -12.94 7.34
CA ASP A 59 -1.17 -12.12 6.45
C ASP A 59 -1.81 -12.02 5.05
N ASP A 60 -2.36 -13.13 4.53
CA ASP A 60 -3.10 -13.14 3.26
C ASP A 60 -4.36 -12.26 3.32
N LEU A 61 -5.06 -12.25 4.46
CA LEU A 61 -6.23 -11.39 4.69
C LEU A 61 -5.85 -9.91 4.79
N ASP A 62 -4.75 -9.57 5.45
CA ASP A 62 -4.26 -8.20 5.53
C ASP A 62 -3.87 -7.65 4.15
N LEU A 63 -3.14 -8.46 3.37
CA LEU A 63 -2.82 -8.10 2.00
C LEU A 63 -4.08 -7.98 1.12
N SER A 64 -5.07 -8.85 1.31
CA SER A 64 -6.35 -8.79 0.59
C SER A 64 -7.13 -7.51 0.90
N ASP A 65 -7.15 -7.09 2.17
CA ASP A 65 -7.79 -5.83 2.60
C ASP A 65 -7.08 -4.61 1.98
N ASP A 66 -5.74 -4.62 1.93
CA ASP A 66 -4.95 -3.59 1.25
C ASP A 66 -5.29 -3.50 -0.25
N ILE A 67 -5.38 -4.63 -0.95
CA ILE A 67 -5.71 -4.69 -2.38
C ILE A 67 -7.10 -4.11 -2.65
N ILE A 68 -8.12 -4.56 -1.91
CA ILE A 68 -9.51 -4.13 -2.08
C ILE A 68 -9.65 -2.64 -1.74
N TYR A 69 -9.00 -2.20 -0.67
CA TYR A 69 -9.01 -0.79 -0.29
C TYR A 69 -8.43 0.07 -1.41
N THR A 70 -7.24 -0.28 -1.92
CA THR A 70 -6.53 0.48 -2.96
C THR A 70 -7.38 0.72 -4.21
N VAL A 71 -8.11 -0.31 -4.68
CA VAL A 71 -8.98 -0.17 -5.85
C VAL A 71 -10.26 0.64 -5.55
N SER A 72 -10.71 0.64 -4.28
CA SER A 72 -11.88 1.39 -3.85
C SER A 72 -11.61 2.89 -3.73
N ILE A 73 -10.44 3.31 -3.23
CA ILE A 73 -10.07 4.74 -3.10
C ILE A 73 -9.70 5.41 -4.44
N ASN A 74 -9.18 4.65 -5.41
CA ASN A 74 -8.86 5.17 -6.76
C ASN A 74 -10.10 5.54 -7.59
N LYS A 75 -11.31 5.22 -7.14
CA LYS A 75 -12.57 5.73 -7.72
C LYS A 75 -13.06 6.96 -6.94
N GLN A 76 -12.44 8.13 -7.14
CA GLN A 76 -12.98 9.43 -6.69
C GLN A 76 -14.21 9.90 -7.51
N LYS A 77 -15.23 9.06 -7.59
CA LYS A 77 -16.63 9.52 -7.71
C LYS A 77 -17.42 8.71 -6.69
N PRO A 78 -18.42 9.29 -6.01
CA PRO A 78 -19.22 8.57 -5.03
C PRO A 78 -19.94 7.45 -5.77
N VAL A 79 -19.34 6.26 -5.79
CA VAL A 79 -20.02 5.04 -6.16
C VAL A 79 -21.03 4.85 -5.04
N LYS A 80 -22.30 5.04 -5.37
CA LYS A 80 -23.42 4.65 -4.51
C LYS A 80 -23.12 3.25 -3.98
N GLU A 81 -23.02 3.14 -2.67
CA GLU A 81 -23.08 1.91 -1.86
C GLU A 81 -22.63 0.64 -2.60
N ASN A 82 -21.37 0.27 -2.42
CA ASN A 82 -20.86 -1.04 -2.84
C ASN A 82 -21.71 -2.15 -2.15
N TRP A 83 -22.56 -2.80 -2.96
CA TRP A 83 -23.45 -3.90 -2.63
C TRP A 83 -22.72 -5.20 -2.21
N PHE A 84 -21.39 -5.28 -2.40
CA PHE A 84 -20.56 -6.49 -2.23
C PHE A 84 -20.66 -7.22 -0.87
N PHE A 85 -21.35 -6.67 0.13
CA PHE A 85 -21.54 -7.27 1.46
C PHE A 85 -23.01 -7.45 1.86
N LYS A 86 -23.93 -7.70 0.93
CA LYS A 86 -25.32 -8.05 1.28
C LYS A 86 -25.57 -9.56 1.25
N THR A 87 -25.12 -10.24 2.29
CA THR A 87 -25.77 -11.45 2.81
C THR A 87 -25.64 -11.47 4.33
N GLY A 88 -26.57 -10.78 5.00
CA GLY A 88 -26.62 -10.64 6.47
C GLY A 88 -26.71 -9.17 6.84
N GLY A 89 -27.92 -8.68 7.14
CA GLY A 89 -28.24 -7.26 7.12
C GLY A 89 -27.48 -6.41 8.14
N GLU A 90 -26.86 -5.34 7.64
CA GLU A 90 -26.95 -3.97 8.15
C GLU A 90 -26.23 -3.03 7.16
N THR A 91 -26.87 -1.92 6.81
CA THR A 91 -26.33 -0.91 5.89
C THR A 91 -25.14 -0.19 6.54
N VAL A 92 -23.92 -0.50 6.06
CA VAL A 92 -22.68 0.15 6.55
C VAL A 92 -22.54 1.54 5.95
N LYS A 93 -22.78 2.56 6.78
CA LYS A 93 -22.36 3.94 6.52
C LYS A 93 -20.90 4.10 6.98
N ASN A 94 -20.07 4.74 6.15
CA ASN A 94 -18.67 5.12 6.37
C ASN A 94 -17.64 3.98 6.22
N LEU A 95 -16.91 4.00 5.10
CA LEU A 95 -15.78 3.10 4.84
C LEU A 95 -14.50 3.62 5.53
N SER A 96 -14.50 3.63 6.87
CA SER A 96 -13.28 3.67 7.68
C SER A 96 -12.85 2.22 7.94
N ARG A 97 -11.60 1.85 7.63
CA ARG A 97 -11.04 0.49 7.78
C ARG A 97 -11.37 -0.17 9.14
N PRO A 98 -11.36 -1.52 9.23
CA PRO A 98 -11.12 -2.50 8.15
C PRO A 98 -12.32 -3.42 7.89
N LEU A 99 -12.58 -3.70 6.60
CA LEU A 99 -13.61 -4.65 6.15
C LEU A 99 -13.38 -6.04 6.75
N ARG A 100 -12.11 -6.40 7.03
CA ARG A 100 -11.71 -7.62 7.74
C ARG A 100 -12.36 -7.82 9.13
N LYS A 101 -12.66 -6.74 9.88
CA LYS A 101 -13.16 -6.87 11.28
C LYS A 101 -14.54 -7.52 11.40
N SER A 102 -15.26 -7.68 10.29
CA SER A 102 -16.61 -8.27 10.26
C SER A 102 -16.63 -9.74 9.83
N LEU A 103 -15.47 -10.35 9.52
CA LEU A 103 -15.42 -11.71 8.97
C LEU A 103 -15.31 -12.77 10.08
N ASP A 104 -16.45 -13.20 10.58
CA ASP A 104 -16.53 -14.16 11.67
C ASP A 104 -16.46 -15.62 11.22
N ASN A 105 -16.83 -15.92 9.96
CA ASN A 105 -16.84 -17.28 9.44
C ASN A 105 -15.69 -17.53 8.44
N ASN A 106 -15.29 -18.80 8.31
CA ASN A 106 -14.15 -19.18 7.47
C ASN A 106 -14.44 -19.02 5.97
N LYS A 107 -15.71 -19.16 5.56
CA LYS A 107 -16.14 -19.05 4.17
C LYS A 107 -16.01 -17.61 3.66
N ASP A 108 -16.45 -16.63 4.46
CA ASP A 108 -16.34 -15.21 4.15
C ASP A 108 -14.87 -14.80 3.98
N LYS A 109 -13.97 -15.38 4.80
CA LYS A 109 -12.52 -15.14 4.68
C LYS A 109 -11.97 -15.62 3.34
N MET A 110 -12.39 -16.81 2.92
CA MET A 110 -12.00 -17.34 1.62
C MET A 110 -12.60 -16.51 0.48
N GLU A 111 -13.86 -16.12 0.60
CA GLU A 111 -14.54 -15.26 -0.38
C GLU A 111 -13.83 -13.91 -0.53
N PHE A 112 -13.46 -13.29 0.58
CA PHE A 112 -12.70 -12.04 0.59
C PHE A 112 -11.33 -12.16 -0.10
N ILE A 113 -10.59 -13.23 0.17
CA ILE A 113 -9.32 -13.51 -0.51
C ILE A 113 -9.54 -13.72 -2.02
N VAL A 114 -10.60 -14.41 -2.42
CA VAL A 114 -10.93 -14.62 -3.83
C VAL A 114 -11.29 -13.31 -4.52
N VAL A 115 -12.06 -12.42 -3.88
CA VAL A 115 -12.33 -11.07 -4.39
C VAL A 115 -11.03 -10.30 -4.61
N ALA A 116 -10.15 -10.27 -3.61
CA ALA A 116 -8.87 -9.58 -3.71
C ALA A 116 -8.00 -10.15 -4.85
N ALA A 117 -7.93 -11.48 -4.99
CA ALA A 117 -7.20 -12.13 -6.07
C ALA A 117 -7.75 -11.75 -7.46
N VAL A 118 -9.07 -11.76 -7.65
CA VAL A 118 -9.70 -11.39 -8.92
C VAL A 118 -9.41 -9.93 -9.28
N ILE A 119 -9.48 -9.03 -8.30
CA ILE A 119 -9.12 -7.62 -8.47
C ILE A 119 -7.67 -7.49 -8.89
N LEU A 120 -6.76 -8.15 -8.16
CA LEU A 120 -5.32 -8.11 -8.40
C LEU A 120 -4.94 -8.64 -9.79
N ILE A 121 -5.54 -9.76 -10.19
CA ILE A 121 -5.36 -10.34 -11.52
C ILE A 121 -5.87 -9.39 -12.61
N GLY A 122 -7.05 -8.79 -12.40
CA GLY A 122 -7.60 -7.80 -13.33
C GLY A 122 -6.65 -6.60 -13.51
N THR A 123 -6.13 -6.05 -12.42
CA THR A 123 -5.17 -4.94 -12.47
C THR A 123 -3.87 -5.35 -13.17
N TYR A 124 -3.34 -6.52 -12.86
CA TYR A 124 -2.11 -7.03 -13.49
C TYR A 124 -2.27 -7.23 -15.01
N ILE A 125 -3.39 -7.85 -15.44
CA ILE A 125 -3.68 -8.06 -16.86
C ILE A 125 -3.82 -6.70 -17.57
N THR A 126 -4.60 -5.78 -17.01
CA THR A 126 -4.79 -4.45 -17.64
C THR A 126 -3.48 -3.67 -17.74
N GLN A 127 -2.63 -3.68 -16.72
CA GLN A 127 -1.30 -3.07 -16.76
C GLN A 127 -0.43 -3.71 -17.85
N THR A 128 -0.34 -5.04 -17.89
CA THR A 128 0.48 -5.75 -18.88
C THR A 128 -0.02 -5.55 -20.32
N PHE A 129 -1.32 -5.36 -20.54
CA PHE A 129 -1.88 -4.99 -21.84
C PHE A 129 -1.55 -3.54 -22.22
N LEU A 130 -1.69 -2.59 -21.28
CA LEU A 130 -1.35 -1.17 -21.53
C LEU A 130 0.15 -0.96 -21.77
N SER A 131 1.01 -1.75 -21.13
CA SER A 131 2.46 -1.73 -21.39
C SER A 131 2.84 -2.33 -22.76
N LYS A 132 1.94 -3.03 -23.44
CA LYS A 132 2.18 -3.65 -24.77
C LYS A 132 1.75 -2.78 -25.96
N THR A 133 1.13 -1.62 -25.75
CA THR A 133 0.96 -0.65 -26.84
C THR A 133 2.32 -0.06 -27.24
N PRO A 134 2.71 -0.06 -28.53
CA PRO A 134 3.99 0.45 -28.99
C PRO A 134 3.99 1.97 -28.82
N THR A 135 4.46 2.41 -27.67
CA THR A 135 4.84 3.81 -27.50
C THR A 135 6.15 3.96 -28.25
N GLN A 136 6.12 4.81 -29.28
CA GLN A 136 7.28 5.25 -30.02
C GLN A 136 8.45 5.44 -29.05
N SER A 137 9.54 4.74 -29.35
CA SER A 137 10.87 5.00 -28.85
C SER A 137 11.23 6.46 -29.13
N ILE A 138 10.88 7.35 -28.21
CA ILE A 138 11.70 8.52 -27.97
C ILE A 138 12.90 7.96 -27.22
N THR A 139 14.00 7.82 -27.95
CA THR A 139 15.34 7.70 -27.40
C THR A 139 15.51 8.81 -26.36
N SER A 140 15.22 8.49 -25.09
CA SER A 140 15.70 9.29 -23.99
C SER A 140 17.22 9.07 -23.99
N PRO A 141 18.03 10.12 -24.17
CA PRO A 141 19.48 9.96 -24.14
C PRO A 141 19.81 9.33 -22.79
N ALA A 142 20.65 8.28 -22.82
CA ALA A 142 21.09 7.51 -21.66
C ALA A 142 21.12 8.38 -20.40
N LEU A 143 20.06 8.28 -19.58
CA LEU A 143 19.95 9.07 -18.38
C LEU A 143 21.06 8.56 -17.47
N SER A 144 22.00 9.45 -17.12
CA SER A 144 23.11 9.11 -16.24
C SER A 144 22.57 8.30 -15.06
N SER A 145 23.19 7.16 -14.77
CA SER A 145 22.90 6.26 -13.64
C SER A 145 23.22 6.90 -12.29
N GLN A 146 23.07 8.21 -12.16
CA GLN A 146 23.28 8.93 -10.93
C GLN A 146 22.07 8.69 -10.04
N PRO A 147 22.29 8.18 -8.82
CA PRO A 147 21.21 7.94 -7.89
C PRO A 147 20.49 9.26 -7.59
N ILE A 148 19.15 9.24 -7.68
CA ILE A 148 18.32 10.41 -7.40
C ILE A 148 17.92 10.33 -5.92
N PRO A 149 18.37 11.28 -5.07
CA PRO A 149 17.99 11.29 -3.68
C PRO A 149 16.49 11.59 -3.51
N THR A 150 15.84 10.80 -2.68
CA THR A 150 14.40 10.87 -2.40
C THR A 150 14.17 11.23 -0.95
N ALA A 151 13.22 12.11 -0.70
CA ALA A 151 12.75 12.48 0.63
C ALA A 151 11.45 11.74 0.95
N ILE A 152 11.47 10.98 2.05
CA ILE A 152 10.29 10.42 2.70
C ILE A 152 9.86 11.40 3.79
N CYS A 153 8.73 12.04 3.56
CA CYS A 153 8.12 13.01 4.46
C CYS A 153 6.97 12.33 5.22
N LEU A 154 6.99 12.32 6.55
CA LEU A 154 6.00 11.62 7.37
C LEU A 154 5.45 12.54 8.46
N ALA A 155 4.16 12.40 8.77
CA ALA A 155 3.58 12.87 10.01
C ALA A 155 3.29 11.66 10.90
N VAL A 156 3.89 11.62 12.09
CA VAL A 156 3.92 10.46 12.98
C VAL A 156 3.60 10.88 14.43
N PRO A 157 3.11 9.96 15.27
CA PRO A 157 2.97 10.19 16.71
C PRO A 157 4.33 10.41 17.40
N ALA A 158 4.33 11.14 18.51
CA ALA A 158 5.52 11.45 19.29
C ALA A 158 6.27 10.20 19.78
N SER A 159 5.53 9.16 20.18
CA SER A 159 6.09 7.89 20.67
C SER A 159 7.06 7.22 19.70
N VAL A 160 6.85 7.39 18.39
CA VAL A 160 7.62 6.69 17.34
C VAL A 160 8.91 7.44 16.99
N VAL A 161 8.90 8.76 17.18
CA VAL A 161 10.08 9.62 16.97
C VAL A 161 10.87 9.89 18.24
N TYR A 162 10.43 9.34 19.37
CA TYR A 162 11.16 9.42 20.63
C TYR A 162 12.56 8.80 20.49
N GLY A 163 13.59 9.53 20.93
CA GLY A 163 14.99 9.10 20.80
C GLY A 163 15.58 9.19 19.39
N LEU A 164 14.86 9.77 18.42
CA LEU A 164 15.42 10.17 17.14
C LEU A 164 15.99 11.59 17.22
N THR A 165 17.07 11.83 16.48
CA THR A 165 17.77 13.11 16.43
C THR A 165 18.05 13.49 14.99
N LEU A 166 18.14 14.79 14.72
CA LEU A 166 18.55 15.32 13.42
C LEU A 166 19.95 14.81 13.04
N GLY A 167 20.14 14.52 11.76
CA GLY A 167 21.38 14.00 11.19
C GLY A 167 21.62 12.50 11.43
N LYS A 168 20.81 11.84 12.27
CA LYS A 168 20.93 10.40 12.55
C LYS A 168 20.66 9.58 11.29
N ILE A 169 21.50 8.57 11.08
CA ILE A 169 21.31 7.57 10.03
C ILE A 169 20.46 6.44 10.60
N ILE A 170 19.44 6.04 9.84
CA ILE A 170 18.52 4.94 10.17
C ILE A 170 18.52 3.91 9.03
N ASN A 171 18.31 2.65 9.41
CA ASN A 171 18.23 1.52 8.47
C ASN A 171 16.83 1.35 7.89
N LYS A 172 16.70 0.45 6.90
CA LYS A 172 15.44 0.08 6.27
C LYS A 172 14.36 -0.30 7.28
N GLU A 173 14.69 -1.10 8.28
CA GLU A 173 13.73 -1.58 9.29
C GLU A 173 13.11 -0.41 10.06
N LYS A 174 13.94 0.55 10.51
CA LYS A 174 13.44 1.73 11.22
C LYS A 174 12.65 2.68 10.30
N MET A 175 13.04 2.79 9.03
CA MET A 175 12.25 3.55 8.05
C MET A 175 10.87 2.93 7.85
N ILE A 176 10.79 1.60 7.74
CA ILE A 176 9.52 0.87 7.62
C ILE A 176 8.64 1.11 8.85
N GLU A 177 9.18 1.00 10.06
CA GLU A 177 8.45 1.26 11.31
C GLU A 177 7.83 2.68 11.33
N LEU A 178 8.61 3.69 10.92
CA LEU A 178 8.14 5.08 10.84
C LEU A 178 7.04 5.24 9.78
N ILE A 179 7.20 4.62 8.61
CA ILE A 179 6.20 4.64 7.54
C ILE A 179 4.91 4.00 8.04
N GLU A 180 4.97 2.82 8.65
CA GLU A 180 3.78 2.12 9.16
C GLU A 180 3.01 2.97 10.16
N ALA A 181 3.71 3.65 11.07
CA ALA A 181 3.08 4.50 12.07
C ALA A 181 2.57 5.85 11.55
N ALA A 182 2.91 6.27 10.32
CA ALA A 182 2.61 7.60 9.81
C ALA A 182 1.19 7.74 9.23
N PRO A 183 0.19 8.36 9.88
CA PRO A 183 -1.11 8.61 9.25
C PRO A 183 -1.03 9.37 7.93
N GLU A 184 -0.06 10.28 7.79
CA GLU A 184 0.18 11.04 6.57
C GLU A 184 1.61 10.90 6.07
N PHE A 185 1.80 10.71 4.76
CA PHE A 185 3.11 10.52 4.14
C PHE A 185 3.20 11.15 2.74
N LEU A 186 4.41 11.45 2.30
CA LEU A 186 4.70 11.98 0.96
C LEU A 186 6.12 11.58 0.55
N CYS A 187 6.28 10.99 -0.63
CA CYS A 187 7.59 10.65 -1.20
C CYS A 187 7.84 11.49 -2.45
N ILE A 188 8.87 12.34 -2.41
CA ILE A 188 9.22 13.28 -3.48
C ILE A 188 10.74 13.38 -3.61
N LYS A 189 11.24 13.99 -4.70
CA LYS A 189 12.68 14.26 -4.82
C LYS A 189 13.17 15.12 -3.65
N ALA A 190 14.38 14.85 -3.16
CA ALA A 190 14.97 15.61 -2.05
C ALA A 190 15.07 17.12 -2.38
N GLU A 191 15.36 17.45 -3.64
CA GLU A 191 15.39 18.83 -4.12
C GLU A 191 14.03 19.54 -4.06
N GLU A 192 12.95 18.82 -4.33
CA GLU A 192 11.58 19.34 -4.23
C GLU A 192 11.18 19.50 -2.76
N ALA A 193 11.57 18.56 -1.91
CA ALA A 193 11.37 18.65 -0.46
C ALA A 193 12.10 19.84 0.16
N ASN A 194 13.31 20.17 -0.32
CA ASN A 194 14.05 21.37 0.12
C ASN A 194 13.29 22.67 -0.17
N LYS A 195 12.44 22.70 -1.20
CA LYS A 195 11.60 23.86 -1.55
C LYS A 195 10.31 23.92 -0.73
N LYS A 196 9.86 22.80 -0.15
CA LYS A 196 8.70 22.75 0.75
C LYS A 196 9.14 23.15 2.16
N VAL A 197 8.90 24.41 2.51
CA VAL A 197 9.10 24.88 3.89
C VAL A 197 8.01 24.28 4.78
N ILE A 198 8.39 23.31 5.61
CA ILE A 198 7.53 22.76 6.65
C ILE A 198 7.94 23.37 7.99
N ASP A 199 7.06 24.17 8.56
CA ASP A 199 7.32 24.86 9.82
C ASP A 199 7.15 23.87 10.99
N VAL A 200 8.28 23.57 11.64
CA VAL A 200 8.35 22.67 12.78
C VAL A 200 8.89 23.39 14.00
N ILE A 201 8.31 23.09 15.16
CA ILE A 201 8.79 23.55 16.45
C ILE A 201 9.76 22.50 16.99
N ASN A 202 10.99 22.94 17.27
CA ASN A 202 11.97 22.15 18.00
C ASN A 202 11.53 22.08 19.47
N GLN A 203 10.65 21.12 19.75
CA GLN A 203 10.18 20.78 21.08
C GLN A 203 10.76 19.42 21.47
N GLU A 204 11.15 19.27 22.74
CA GLU A 204 11.55 17.97 23.28
C GLU A 204 10.40 16.96 23.13
N VAL A 205 10.72 15.81 22.55
CA VAL A 205 9.73 14.77 22.27
C VAL A 205 9.40 14.06 23.57
N SER A 206 8.17 14.21 24.06
CA SER A 206 7.63 13.35 25.12
C SER A 206 6.90 12.16 24.48
N PRO A 207 7.19 10.92 24.88
CA PRO A 207 6.62 9.72 24.25
C PRO A 207 5.10 9.61 24.45
N ASP A 208 4.56 10.17 25.52
CA ASP A 208 3.13 10.14 25.85
C ASP A 208 2.31 11.23 25.13
N SER A 209 2.98 12.05 24.32
CA SER A 209 2.35 13.17 23.65
C SER A 209 1.43 12.72 22.51
N GLN A 210 0.20 13.21 22.51
CA GLN A 210 -0.78 13.02 21.42
C GLN A 210 -0.50 13.91 20.19
N LEU A 211 0.60 14.66 20.20
CA LEU A 211 0.93 15.62 19.16
C LEU A 211 1.57 14.93 17.95
N LYS A 212 1.28 15.46 16.75
CA LYS A 212 1.89 15.00 15.50
C LYS A 212 3.25 15.65 15.29
N PHE A 213 4.24 14.82 15.02
CA PHE A 213 5.58 15.21 14.65
C PHE A 213 5.80 15.00 13.16
N TYR A 214 6.48 15.94 12.54
CA TYR A 214 6.99 15.80 11.20
C TYR A 214 8.39 15.22 11.24
N ILE A 215 8.65 14.26 10.37
CA ILE A 215 9.99 13.73 10.12
C ILE A 215 10.23 13.65 8.62
N ARG A 216 11.42 14.09 8.19
CA ARG A 216 11.92 13.94 6.82
C ARG A 216 13.15 13.06 6.83
N ILE A 217 13.14 12.03 6.00
CA ILE A 217 14.23 11.08 5.83
C ILE A 217 14.66 11.12 4.37
N ASP A 218 15.92 11.45 4.11
CA ASP A 218 16.47 11.43 2.75
C ASP A 218 17.22 10.12 2.52
N ILE A 219 16.93 9.46 1.39
CA ILE A 219 17.57 8.22 0.94
C ILE A 219 18.27 8.49 -0.39
N PRO A 220 19.56 8.16 -0.55
CA PRO A 220 20.31 8.50 -1.75
C PRO A 220 19.82 7.79 -3.02
N ASN A 221 19.34 6.54 -2.91
CA ASN A 221 18.96 5.69 -4.06
C ASN A 221 17.46 5.35 -4.04
N GLY A 222 16.61 6.32 -3.72
CA GLY A 222 15.18 6.10 -3.48
C GLY A 222 14.28 6.39 -4.69
N GLN A 223 14.79 6.38 -5.92
CA GLN A 223 14.01 6.88 -7.06
C GLN A 223 12.69 6.11 -7.30
N GLU A 224 12.67 4.81 -6.99
CA GLU A 224 11.52 3.92 -7.22
C GLU A 224 10.30 4.26 -6.34
N ILE A 225 10.51 4.94 -5.20
CA ILE A 225 9.43 5.29 -4.28
C ILE A 225 8.89 6.72 -4.49
N ILE A 226 9.46 7.50 -5.41
CA ILE A 226 8.98 8.86 -5.71
C ILE A 226 7.55 8.82 -6.23
N GLY A 227 6.67 9.66 -5.68
CA GLY A 227 5.27 9.73 -6.10
C GLY A 227 4.41 8.58 -5.59
N SER A 228 4.94 7.70 -4.74
CA SER A 228 4.18 6.58 -4.17
C SER A 228 2.92 7.06 -3.46
N GLU A 229 1.77 6.53 -3.88
CA GLU A 229 0.45 6.85 -3.32
C GLU A 229 0.09 5.97 -2.11
N THR A 230 0.84 4.89 -1.86
CA THR A 230 0.60 3.95 -0.75
C THR A 230 1.87 3.65 0.05
N LYS A 231 1.70 3.35 1.34
CA LYS A 231 2.80 2.88 2.18
C LYS A 231 3.35 1.54 1.73
N TYR A 232 2.51 0.66 1.18
CA TYR A 232 2.94 -0.66 0.73
C TYR A 232 4.03 -0.55 -0.36
N VAL A 233 3.79 0.27 -1.39
CA VAL A 233 4.76 0.52 -2.47
C VAL A 233 6.06 1.04 -1.89
N ILE A 234 5.99 1.99 -0.95
CA ILE A 234 7.19 2.53 -0.29
C ILE A 234 7.95 1.43 0.47
N LYS A 235 7.26 0.62 1.29
CA LYS A 235 7.91 -0.45 2.07
C LYS A 235 8.56 -1.52 1.18
N ARG A 236 7.90 -1.89 0.08
CA ARG A 236 8.38 -2.87 -0.91
C ARG A 236 9.61 -2.34 -1.64
N ASP A 237 9.53 -1.11 -2.13
CA ASP A 237 10.48 -0.56 -3.11
C ASP A 237 11.60 0.26 -2.45
N ILE A 238 11.59 0.41 -1.12
CA ILE A 238 12.79 0.86 -0.38
C ILE A 238 13.94 -0.14 -0.64
N PRO A 239 15.11 0.32 -1.11
CA PRO A 239 16.24 -0.56 -1.40
C PRO A 239 16.62 -1.41 -0.18
N PRO A 240 16.97 -2.70 -0.36
CA PRO A 240 17.17 -3.65 0.75
C PRO A 240 18.24 -3.21 1.75
N ASN A 241 19.28 -2.51 1.30
CA ASN A 241 20.36 -1.98 2.15
C ASN A 241 20.30 -0.45 2.26
N ALA A 242 19.11 0.14 2.10
CA ALA A 242 18.94 1.59 2.17
C ALA A 242 19.28 2.10 3.58
N GLN A 243 20.07 3.17 3.60
CA GLN A 243 20.26 4.01 4.77
C GLN A 243 19.60 5.36 4.49
N GLY A 244 18.79 5.82 5.44
CA GLY A 244 18.14 7.12 5.39
C GLY A 244 18.75 8.05 6.43
N GLN A 245 18.92 9.32 6.09
CA GLN A 245 19.35 10.35 7.04
C GLN A 245 18.16 11.21 7.46
N ILE A 246 17.99 11.44 8.76
CA ILE A 246 16.95 12.34 9.28
C ILE A 246 17.39 13.78 9.02
N ILE A 247 16.75 14.45 8.08
CA ILE A 247 17.06 15.84 7.68
C ILE A 247 16.22 16.85 8.47
N GLN A 248 14.99 16.47 8.83
CA GLN A 248 14.10 17.32 9.58
C GLN A 248 13.30 16.48 10.57
N LEU A 249 13.12 17.02 11.77
CA LEU A 249 12.37 16.40 12.86
C LEU A 249 11.84 17.51 13.76
N GLY A 250 10.54 17.54 14.02
CA GLY A 250 9.97 18.47 14.98
C GLY A 250 8.45 18.42 15.00
N ARG A 251 7.85 19.10 15.97
CA ARG A 251 6.39 19.17 16.09
C ARG A 251 5.84 20.06 14.97
N LEU A 252 4.81 19.59 14.26
CA LEU A 252 4.14 20.42 13.26
C LEU A 252 3.48 21.62 13.93
N ARG A 253 3.79 22.84 13.47
CA ARG A 253 3.10 24.05 13.90
C ARG A 253 1.73 24.18 13.23
N ASP A 254 1.66 23.84 11.95
CA ASP A 254 0.44 23.87 11.15
C ASP A 254 0.23 22.53 10.43
N ALA A 255 -0.93 21.91 10.66
CA ALA A 255 -1.32 20.65 10.03
C ALA A 255 -1.90 20.84 8.63
N SER A 256 -2.15 22.08 8.18
CA SER A 256 -2.74 22.37 6.87
C SER A 256 -1.89 21.84 5.71
N ILE A 257 -0.55 21.83 5.87
CA ILE A 257 0.40 21.32 4.88
C ILE A 257 0.22 19.82 4.59
N LEU A 258 -0.29 19.07 5.57
CA LEU A 258 -0.61 17.64 5.45
C LEU A 258 -1.80 17.36 4.53
N LYS A 259 -2.49 18.38 4.02
CA LYS A 259 -3.47 18.21 2.93
C LYS A 259 -2.82 17.82 1.61
N THR A 260 -1.53 18.12 1.45
CA THR A 260 -0.74 17.75 0.26
C THR A 260 -0.06 16.38 0.40
N PHE A 261 -0.28 15.71 1.53
CA PHE A 261 0.27 14.39 1.83
C PHE A 261 -0.80 13.34 1.54
N ASN A 262 -0.34 12.15 1.17
CA ASN A 262 -1.19 10.97 1.09
C ASN A 262 -1.67 10.61 2.49
N ARG A 263 -2.95 10.24 2.61
CA ARG A 263 -3.60 9.86 3.87
C ARG A 263 -4.10 8.43 3.75
N ILE A 264 -3.99 7.67 4.84
CA ILE A 264 -4.56 6.33 4.95
C ILE A 264 -6.01 6.40 5.41
#